data_AF-N9Q7H5-F1
#
_entry.id   AF-N9Q7H5-F1
#
_cell.length_a   1.000
_cell.length_b   1.000
_cell.length_c   1.000
_cell.angle_alpha   90.00
_cell.angle_beta   90.00
_cell.angle_gamma   90.00
#
_symmetry.space_group_name_H-M   'P 1'
#
loop_
_entity.id
_entity.type
_entity.pdbx_description
1 polymer ?
#
loop_
_entity_poly.entity_id
_entity_poly.type
_entity_poly.pdbx_seq_one_letter_code
_entity_poly.pdbx_strand_id
1 'polypeptide(L)'
;MPTMTQQSQKTLERQKLSLPEGHDKLLLHSCCAPCSGEVMETLIESGIDYSIFFYNPNIHPVKEYLIRKEENIRFAEKHNIPFIDCDYDTDNWFARAKGMEDEPEKGIRCTMCFDMRFERTALYAYEHGFSLISSSLGISRWKNMQQINDCGLRAAAHYPDIQYWDYNWRKHGGAVRMLEISKREEFYQQEYCGCVYSLRDSNRWRMSNGRDRIKLGVKFYSNAMDDESNQ
;
A
#
# COMPACT_ATOMS: atom_id res chain seq x y z
N MET A 1 12.68 46.33 4.97
CA MET A 1 11.77 45.23 4.58
C MET A 1 12.59 43.95 4.56
N PRO A 2 12.34 42.99 5.47
CA PRO A 2 13.18 41.81 5.58
C PRO A 2 12.85 40.83 4.45
N THR A 3 13.92 40.36 3.83
CA THR A 3 13.98 39.43 2.70
C THR A 3 13.42 38.07 3.10
N MET A 4 12.42 37.57 2.37
CA MET A 4 11.92 36.21 2.53
C MET A 4 13.05 35.23 2.18
N THR A 5 13.48 34.46 3.17
CA THR A 5 14.46 33.39 3.00
C THR A 5 13.76 32.21 2.34
N GLN A 6 14.12 31.91 1.09
CA GLN A 6 13.80 30.64 0.45
C GLN A 6 14.46 29.52 1.26
N GLN A 7 13.70 28.82 2.10
CA GLN A 7 14.13 27.53 2.63
C GLN A 7 14.14 26.54 1.46
N SER A 8 15.33 26.19 0.98
CA SER A 8 15.49 25.05 0.10
C SER A 8 15.03 23.80 0.83
N GLN A 9 13.97 23.15 0.33
CA GLN A 9 13.62 21.80 0.74
C GLN A 9 14.81 20.92 0.38
N LYS A 10 15.57 20.52 1.40
CA LYS A 10 16.66 19.56 1.25
C LYS A 10 16.00 18.22 0.93
N THR A 11 15.90 17.87 -0.36
CA THR A 11 15.40 16.58 -0.81
C THR A 11 16.23 15.49 -0.11
N LEU A 12 15.59 14.70 0.75
CA LEU A 12 16.26 13.63 1.47
C LEU A 12 16.71 12.58 0.44
N GLU A 13 18.02 12.44 0.23
CA GLU A 13 18.56 11.45 -0.69
C GLU A 13 18.02 10.06 -0.37
N ARG A 14 17.58 9.33 -1.41
CA ARG A 14 17.17 7.94 -1.27
C ARG A 14 18.40 7.07 -1.12
N GLN A 15 18.35 6.18 -0.14
CA GLN A 15 19.35 5.16 0.03
C GLN A 15 19.25 4.16 -1.13
N LYS A 16 20.36 3.89 -1.82
CA LYS A 16 20.45 2.77 -2.75
C LYS A 16 20.45 1.46 -1.98
N LEU A 17 19.51 0.58 -2.33
CA LEU A 17 19.34 -0.73 -1.74
C LEU A 17 19.90 -1.81 -2.64
N SER A 18 20.20 -2.97 -2.06
CA SER A 18 20.43 -4.22 -2.78
C SER A 18 19.40 -5.24 -2.29
N LEU A 19 19.05 -6.20 -3.15
CA LEU A 19 18.27 -7.35 -2.72
C LEU A 19 19.06 -8.17 -1.66
N PRO A 20 18.37 -8.92 -0.79
CA PRO A 20 19.01 -9.92 0.05
C PRO A 20 19.87 -10.90 -0.77
N GLU A 21 20.94 -11.42 -0.16
CA GLU A 21 21.88 -12.32 -0.82
C GLU A 21 21.18 -13.54 -1.42
N GLY A 22 21.54 -13.92 -2.66
CA GLY A 22 20.93 -15.04 -3.37
C GLY A 22 19.64 -14.72 -4.14
N HIS A 23 19.18 -13.46 -4.12
CA HIS A 23 17.97 -13.04 -4.82
C HIS A 23 18.27 -12.00 -5.90
N ASP A 24 17.61 -12.15 -7.04
CA ASP A 24 17.79 -11.34 -8.26
C ASP A 24 16.50 -10.70 -8.77
N LYS A 25 15.33 -11.23 -8.39
CA LYS A 25 14.04 -10.76 -8.87
C LYS A 25 12.99 -10.64 -7.76
N LEU A 26 12.44 -9.44 -7.59
CA LEU A 26 11.46 -9.13 -6.55
C LEU A 26 10.02 -9.06 -7.10
N LEU A 27 9.08 -9.71 -6.42
CA LEU A 27 7.65 -9.46 -6.57
C LEU A 27 7.15 -8.58 -5.42
N LEU A 28 6.77 -7.33 -5.73
CA LEU A 28 6.29 -6.38 -4.74
C LEU A 28 4.75 -6.39 -4.70
N HIS A 29 4.18 -6.89 -3.61
CA HIS A 29 2.75 -6.76 -3.37
C HIS A 29 2.36 -5.27 -3.17
N SER A 30 1.37 -4.81 -3.93
CA SER A 30 0.79 -3.47 -3.81
C SER A 30 -0.74 -3.51 -3.77
N CYS A 31 -1.34 -2.55 -3.07
CA CYS A 31 -2.81 -2.40 -3.02
C CYS A 31 -3.30 -0.97 -3.27
N CYS A 32 -2.40 0.00 -3.46
CA CYS A 32 -2.72 1.38 -3.85
C CYS A 32 -1.47 2.21 -4.12
N ALA A 33 -1.59 3.24 -4.97
CA ALA A 33 -0.49 4.09 -5.40
C ALA A 33 0.18 4.91 -4.26
N PRO A 34 -0.54 5.55 -3.32
CA PRO A 34 0.10 6.26 -2.20
C PRO A 34 1.03 5.38 -1.36
N CYS A 35 0.69 4.11 -1.14
CA CYS A 35 1.57 3.22 -0.37
C CYS A 35 2.74 2.69 -1.20
N SER A 36 2.61 2.57 -2.52
CA SER A 36 3.68 2.03 -3.37
C SER A 36 4.59 3.07 -4.01
N GLY A 37 4.18 4.34 -4.12
CA GLY A 37 4.91 5.36 -4.87
C GLY A 37 6.38 5.47 -4.47
N GLU A 38 6.64 5.72 -3.18
CA GLU A 38 8.02 5.82 -2.67
C GLU A 38 8.79 4.48 -2.74
N VAL A 39 8.10 3.36 -2.55
CA VAL A 39 8.74 2.04 -2.65
C VAL A 39 9.20 1.78 -4.09
N MET A 40 8.35 2.07 -5.07
CA MET A 40 8.66 1.95 -6.49
C MET A 40 9.83 2.84 -6.90
N GLU A 41 9.82 4.13 -6.52
CA GLU A 41 10.95 5.03 -6.84
C GLU A 41 12.26 4.57 -6.18
N THR A 42 12.21 4.10 -4.93
CA THR A 42 13.39 3.56 -4.25
C THR A 42 13.98 2.35 -4.97
N LEU A 43 13.12 1.42 -5.43
CA LEU A 43 13.56 0.22 -6.15
C LEU A 43 14.15 0.57 -7.52
N ILE A 44 13.55 1.53 -8.24
CA ILE A 44 14.08 2.04 -9.52
C ILE A 44 15.45 2.68 -9.33
N GLU A 45 15.60 3.59 -8.38
CA GLU A 45 16.88 4.28 -8.14
C GLU A 45 17.98 3.34 -7.63
N SER A 46 17.57 2.23 -7.01
CA SER A 46 18.45 1.14 -6.61
C SER A 46 18.84 0.22 -7.75
N GLY A 47 18.22 0.33 -8.92
CA GLY A 47 18.46 -0.55 -10.07
C GLY A 47 18.00 -2.00 -9.82
N ILE A 48 17.01 -2.20 -8.94
CA ILE A 48 16.48 -3.52 -8.60
C ILE A 48 15.47 -3.93 -9.68
N ASP A 49 15.58 -5.16 -10.19
CA ASP A 49 14.56 -5.77 -11.05
C ASP A 49 13.38 -6.23 -10.19
N TYR A 50 12.19 -5.70 -10.49
CA TYR A 50 10.98 -6.05 -9.76
C TYR A 50 9.73 -5.92 -10.62
N SER A 51 8.67 -6.58 -10.16
CA SER A 51 7.32 -6.45 -10.72
C SER A 51 6.32 -6.14 -9.62
N ILE A 52 5.26 -5.42 -9.95
CA ILE A 52 4.15 -5.13 -9.05
C ILE A 52 3.12 -6.25 -9.12
N PHE A 53 2.75 -6.77 -7.96
CA PHE A 53 1.61 -7.67 -7.81
C PHE A 53 0.46 -6.93 -7.14
N PHE A 54 -0.55 -6.55 -7.92
CA PHE A 54 -1.74 -5.90 -7.41
C PHE A 54 -2.80 -6.93 -7.05
N TYR A 55 -3.00 -7.12 -5.75
CA TYR A 55 -4.04 -8.00 -5.25
C TYR A 55 -4.63 -7.48 -3.96
N ASN A 56 -5.89 -7.04 -4.03
CA ASN A 56 -6.63 -6.65 -2.86
C ASN A 56 -8.14 -6.85 -3.05
N PRO A 57 -8.64 -8.08 -2.86
CA PRO A 57 -10.06 -8.40 -3.07
C PRO A 57 -10.99 -7.77 -2.03
N ASN A 58 -10.44 -7.15 -0.98
CA ASN A 58 -11.25 -6.55 0.07
C ASN A 58 -11.74 -5.14 -0.23
N ILE A 59 -11.20 -4.47 -1.27
CA ILE A 59 -11.46 -3.05 -1.49
C ILE A 59 -12.92 -2.86 -1.88
N HIS A 60 -13.70 -2.24 -1.02
CA HIS A 60 -15.12 -2.08 -1.19
C HIS A 60 -15.52 -0.61 -1.04
N PRO A 61 -16.39 -0.07 -1.90
CA PRO A 61 -17.07 -0.75 -3.02
C PRO A 61 -16.17 -0.86 -4.28
N VAL A 62 -16.69 -1.50 -5.33
CA VAL A 62 -16.02 -1.65 -6.65
C VAL A 62 -15.43 -0.33 -7.16
N LYS A 63 -16.14 0.80 -6.96
CA LYS A 63 -15.65 2.13 -7.35
C LYS A 63 -14.29 2.46 -6.69
N GLU A 64 -14.13 2.15 -5.41
CA GLU A 64 -12.85 2.34 -4.71
C GLU A 64 -11.76 1.43 -5.26
N TYR A 65 -12.09 0.16 -5.54
CA TYR A 65 -11.17 -0.81 -6.10
C TYR A 65 -10.60 -0.31 -7.43
N LEU A 66 -11.48 0.14 -8.34
CA LEU A 66 -11.08 0.67 -9.64
C LEU A 66 -10.21 1.92 -9.49
N ILE A 67 -10.58 2.90 -8.66
CA ILE A 67 -9.76 4.12 -8.46
C ILE A 67 -8.35 3.75 -7.98
N ARG A 68 -8.23 2.90 -6.96
CA ARG A 68 -6.93 2.50 -6.41
C ARG A 68 -6.10 1.67 -7.38
N LYS A 69 -6.74 0.86 -8.21
CA LYS A 69 -6.11 0.03 -9.24
C LYS A 69 -5.57 0.89 -10.38
N GLU A 70 -6.43 1.67 -11.02
CA GLU A 70 -6.06 2.50 -12.17
C GLU A 70 -4.95 3.49 -11.84
N GLU A 71 -4.98 4.06 -10.63
CA GLU A 71 -3.93 4.98 -10.19
C GLU A 71 -2.57 4.29 -10.01
N ASN A 72 -2.58 3.04 -9.56
CA ASN A 72 -1.38 2.23 -9.36
C ASN A 72 -0.81 1.76 -10.72
N ILE A 73 -1.69 1.36 -11.64
CA ILE A 73 -1.34 1.04 -13.04
C ILE A 73 -0.71 2.26 -13.71
N ARG A 74 -1.36 3.43 -13.65
CA ARG A 74 -0.86 4.69 -14.23
C ARG A 74 0.56 5.01 -13.74
N PHE A 75 0.80 4.85 -12.44
CA PHE A 75 2.13 5.12 -11.88
C PHE A 75 3.16 4.05 -12.30
N ALA A 76 2.77 2.77 -12.34
CA ALA A 76 3.63 1.70 -12.83
C ALA A 76 4.03 1.89 -14.30
N GLU A 77 3.07 2.19 -15.17
CA GLU A 77 3.28 2.46 -16.61
C GLU A 77 4.23 3.64 -16.84
N LYS A 78 4.03 4.76 -16.11
CA LYS A 78 4.91 5.94 -16.16
C LYS A 78 6.38 5.58 -15.94
N HIS A 79 6.63 4.59 -15.09
CA HIS A 79 7.97 4.16 -14.72
C HIS A 79 8.43 2.87 -15.42
N ASN A 80 7.66 2.36 -16.40
CA ASN A 80 7.92 1.10 -17.11
C ASN A 80 8.09 -0.12 -16.19
N ILE A 81 7.30 -0.18 -15.12
CA ILE A 81 7.32 -1.29 -14.16
C ILE A 81 6.33 -2.37 -14.62
N PRO A 82 6.73 -3.65 -14.74
CA PRO A 82 5.79 -4.73 -15.01
C PRO A 82 4.71 -4.82 -13.92
N PHE A 83 3.45 -4.89 -14.34
CA PHE A 83 2.29 -4.88 -13.45
C PHE A 83 1.43 -6.14 -13.65
N ILE A 84 1.26 -6.90 -12.58
CA ILE A 84 0.42 -8.10 -12.53
C ILE A 84 -0.85 -7.72 -11.79
N ASP A 85 -1.95 -7.74 -12.52
CA ASP A 85 -3.30 -7.45 -12.01
C ASP A 85 -4.03 -8.76 -11.72
N CYS A 86 -4.28 -9.04 -10.44
CA CYS A 86 -4.94 -10.27 -10.01
C CYS A 86 -6.44 -10.05 -9.76
N ASP A 87 -7.21 -11.13 -9.86
CA ASP A 87 -8.67 -11.14 -9.76
C ASP A 87 -9.23 -10.44 -8.51
N TYR A 88 -10.34 -9.74 -8.68
CA TYR A 88 -11.09 -9.07 -7.62
C TYR A 88 -12.05 -10.06 -6.92
N ASP A 89 -11.49 -11.10 -6.30
CA ASP A 89 -12.19 -12.23 -5.65
C ASP A 89 -12.86 -11.85 -4.32
N THR A 90 -13.86 -10.98 -4.41
CA THR A 90 -14.54 -10.35 -3.27
C THR A 90 -15.37 -11.35 -2.48
N ASP A 91 -16.00 -12.32 -3.15
CA ASP A 91 -16.87 -13.32 -2.52
C ASP A 91 -16.07 -14.24 -1.59
N ASN A 92 -14.90 -14.70 -2.02
CA ASN A 92 -13.98 -15.48 -1.19
C ASN A 92 -13.49 -14.66 0.01
N TRP A 93 -13.21 -13.37 -0.18
CA TRP A 93 -12.84 -12.50 0.95
C TRP A 93 -13.96 -12.42 1.98
N PHE A 94 -15.21 -12.23 1.56
CA PHE A 94 -16.37 -12.22 2.47
C PHE A 94 -16.57 -13.58 3.15
N ALA A 95 -16.40 -14.69 2.44
CA ALA A 95 -16.49 -16.03 3.01
C ALA A 95 -15.46 -16.23 4.15
N ARG A 96 -14.21 -15.78 3.96
CA ARG A 96 -13.16 -15.84 4.98
C ARG A 96 -13.36 -14.83 6.13
N ALA A 97 -13.99 -13.68 5.86
CA ALA A 97 -14.24 -12.64 6.86
C ALA A 97 -15.45 -12.91 7.76
N LYS A 98 -16.28 -13.92 7.45
CA LYS A 98 -17.49 -14.26 8.19
C LYS A 98 -17.17 -14.53 9.66
N GLY A 99 -17.90 -13.88 10.56
CA GLY A 99 -17.68 -13.93 12.01
C GLY A 99 -16.64 -12.93 12.53
N MET A 100 -16.01 -12.13 11.66
CA MET A 100 -15.04 -11.07 12.01
C MET A 100 -15.55 -9.66 11.68
N GLU A 101 -16.86 -9.50 11.49
CA GLU A 101 -17.49 -8.26 11.04
C GLU A 101 -17.27 -7.09 12.00
N ASP A 102 -17.20 -7.38 13.30
CA ASP A 102 -17.06 -6.39 14.36
C ASP A 102 -15.65 -6.34 14.99
N GLU A 103 -14.71 -7.11 14.43
CA GLU A 103 -13.30 -7.01 14.81
C GLU A 103 -12.75 -5.60 14.53
N PRO A 104 -11.91 -5.04 15.41
CA PRO A 104 -11.31 -3.74 15.18
C PRO A 104 -10.26 -3.79 14.05
N GLU A 105 -9.93 -2.62 13.47
CA GLU A 105 -8.73 -2.52 12.65
C GLU A 105 -7.49 -2.94 13.44
N LYS A 106 -6.53 -3.59 12.76
CA LYS A 106 -5.37 -4.27 13.35
C LYS A 106 -5.71 -5.52 14.18
N GLY A 107 -6.98 -5.89 14.30
CA GLY A 107 -7.43 -7.17 14.87
C GLY A 107 -7.27 -8.35 13.91
N ILE A 108 -7.88 -9.49 14.25
CA ILE A 108 -7.72 -10.76 13.51
C ILE A 108 -8.22 -10.68 12.07
N ARG A 109 -9.23 -9.83 11.78
CA ARG A 109 -9.70 -9.59 10.41
C ARG A 109 -8.59 -9.04 9.52
N CYS A 110 -7.76 -8.14 10.05
CA CYS A 110 -6.63 -7.61 9.30
C CYS A 110 -5.58 -8.69 9.05
N THR A 111 -5.28 -9.54 10.03
CA THR A 111 -4.40 -10.72 9.84
C THR A 111 -4.91 -11.61 8.72
N MET A 112 -6.15 -12.09 8.80
CA MET A 112 -6.77 -12.91 7.75
C MET A 112 -6.70 -12.24 6.38
N CYS A 113 -6.99 -10.93 6.34
CA CYS A 113 -6.98 -10.18 5.10
C CYS A 113 -5.58 -10.03 4.50
N PHE A 114 -4.53 -9.95 5.31
CA PHE A 114 -3.15 -9.91 4.83
C PHE A 114 -2.67 -11.31 4.45
N ASP A 115 -3.00 -12.34 5.22
CA ASP A 115 -2.70 -13.75 4.89
C ASP A 115 -3.23 -14.10 3.51
N MET A 116 -4.52 -13.86 3.23
CA MET A 116 -5.10 -14.10 1.89
C MET A 116 -4.32 -13.41 0.76
N ARG A 117 -3.86 -12.18 0.98
CA ARG A 117 -3.11 -11.43 -0.04
C ARG A 117 -1.71 -11.99 -0.26
N PHE A 118 -1.02 -12.30 0.84
CA PHE A 118 0.34 -12.81 0.80
C PHE A 118 0.40 -14.25 0.33
N GLU A 119 -0.57 -15.10 0.69
CA GLU A 119 -0.73 -16.46 0.16
C GLU A 119 -0.76 -16.43 -1.37
N ARG A 120 -1.58 -15.55 -1.95
CA ARG A 120 -1.68 -15.41 -3.42
C ARG A 120 -0.41 -14.83 -4.03
N THR A 121 0.23 -13.87 -3.35
CA THR A 121 1.50 -13.27 -3.79
C THR A 121 2.63 -14.31 -3.82
N ALA A 122 2.76 -15.11 -2.76
CA ALA A 122 3.78 -16.14 -2.63
C ALA A 122 3.57 -17.27 -3.65
N LEU A 123 2.32 -17.70 -3.86
CA LEU A 123 1.99 -18.66 -4.91
C LEU A 123 2.40 -18.14 -6.30
N TYR A 124 2.02 -16.91 -6.64
CA TYR A 124 2.38 -16.32 -7.93
C TYR A 124 3.91 -16.22 -8.10
N ALA A 125 4.61 -15.78 -7.04
CA ALA A 125 6.06 -15.68 -7.04
C ALA A 125 6.72 -17.03 -7.36
N TYR A 126 6.29 -18.09 -6.67
CA TYR A 126 6.76 -19.45 -6.87
C TYR A 126 6.50 -19.97 -8.29
N GLU A 127 5.29 -19.77 -8.83
CA GLU A 127 4.91 -20.24 -10.17
C GLU A 127 5.63 -19.48 -11.31
N HIS A 128 6.10 -18.25 -11.06
CA HIS A 128 6.63 -17.36 -12.10
C HIS A 128 8.12 -17.01 -11.92
N GLY A 129 8.83 -17.77 -11.08
CA GLY A 129 10.29 -17.66 -10.94
C GLY A 129 10.76 -16.39 -10.26
N PHE A 130 9.98 -15.84 -9.32
CA PHE A 130 10.47 -14.85 -8.38
C PHE A 130 11.01 -15.58 -7.15
N SER A 131 12.16 -15.17 -6.62
CA SER A 131 12.75 -15.76 -5.40
C SER A 131 12.48 -14.92 -4.15
N LEU A 132 11.99 -13.69 -4.33
CA LEU A 132 11.77 -12.74 -3.24
C LEU A 132 10.41 -12.05 -3.37
N ILE A 133 9.69 -11.95 -2.26
CA ILE A 133 8.48 -11.15 -2.15
C ILE A 133 8.64 -10.03 -1.12
N SER A 134 7.98 -8.89 -1.32
CA SER A 134 7.87 -7.84 -0.31
C SER A 134 6.52 -7.13 -0.41
N SER A 135 6.28 -6.11 0.41
CA SER A 135 5.01 -5.40 0.45
C SER A 135 5.15 -3.90 0.63
N SER A 136 4.39 -3.13 -0.15
CA SER A 136 4.21 -1.70 0.08
C SER A 136 3.31 -1.38 1.30
N LEU A 137 2.59 -2.38 1.84
CA LEU A 137 1.71 -2.20 2.99
C LEU A 137 2.46 -1.64 4.21
N GLY A 138 3.74 -1.99 4.37
CA GLY A 138 4.59 -1.60 5.48
C GLY A 138 4.82 -0.10 5.60
N ILE A 139 4.69 0.69 4.53
CA ILE A 139 4.95 2.15 4.59
C ILE A 139 3.88 2.92 5.37
N SER A 140 2.65 2.39 5.43
CA SER A 140 1.52 3.11 6.02
C SER A 140 1.60 3.12 7.54
N ARG A 141 1.71 4.31 8.16
CA ARG A 141 1.73 4.46 9.64
C ARG A 141 0.48 3.93 10.33
N TRP A 142 -0.63 3.81 9.59
CA TRP A 142 -1.91 3.35 10.12
C TRP A 142 -1.96 1.83 10.30
N LYS A 143 -1.05 1.08 9.67
CA LYS A 143 -1.01 -0.38 9.75
C LYS A 143 0.01 -0.87 10.79
N ASN A 144 -0.28 -2.01 11.40
CA ASN A 144 0.67 -2.71 12.26
C ASN A 144 1.71 -3.42 11.39
N MET A 145 2.97 -2.97 11.47
CA MET A 145 4.06 -3.49 10.64
C MET A 145 4.42 -4.93 11.00
N GLN A 146 4.44 -5.26 12.30
CA GLN A 146 4.71 -6.63 12.75
C GLN A 146 3.65 -7.58 12.20
N GLN A 147 2.38 -7.21 12.32
CA GLN A 147 1.27 -8.00 11.78
C GLN A 147 1.44 -8.26 10.28
N ILE A 148 1.81 -7.24 9.49
CA ILE A 148 2.06 -7.39 8.05
C ILE A 148 3.22 -8.36 7.80
N ASN A 149 4.36 -8.15 8.49
CA ASN A 149 5.56 -8.95 8.30
C ASN A 149 5.33 -10.41 8.70
N ASP A 150 4.61 -10.68 9.78
CA ASP A 150 4.25 -12.03 10.21
C ASP A 150 3.42 -12.75 9.13
N CYS A 151 2.48 -12.06 8.47
CA CYS A 151 1.69 -12.65 7.38
C CYS A 151 2.57 -12.93 6.15
N GLY A 152 3.46 -12.01 5.79
CA GLY A 152 4.40 -12.19 4.69
C GLY A 152 5.36 -13.37 4.89
N LEU A 153 5.93 -13.48 6.10
CA LEU A 153 6.79 -14.59 6.50
C LEU A 153 6.04 -15.94 6.47
N ARG A 154 4.82 -16.00 7.01
CA ARG A 154 3.99 -17.21 6.96
C ARG A 154 3.70 -17.65 5.53
N ALA A 155 3.33 -16.72 4.66
CA ALA A 155 3.01 -17.03 3.27
C ALA A 155 4.24 -17.52 2.48
N ALA A 156 5.38 -16.86 2.65
CA ALA A 156 6.64 -17.27 2.01
C ALA A 156 7.08 -18.67 2.46
N ALA A 157 6.92 -18.99 3.76
CA ALA A 157 7.32 -20.27 4.34
C ALA A 157 6.61 -21.52 3.74
N HIS A 158 5.55 -21.33 2.95
CA HIS A 158 4.93 -22.43 2.19
C HIS A 158 5.76 -22.90 1.00
N TYR A 159 6.77 -22.13 0.57
CA TYR A 159 7.58 -22.41 -0.61
C TYR A 159 9.08 -22.34 -0.25
N PRO A 160 9.87 -23.37 -0.56
CA PRO A 160 11.26 -23.46 -0.10
C PRO A 160 12.18 -22.35 -0.65
N ASP A 161 11.89 -21.84 -1.84
CA ASP A 161 12.76 -20.88 -2.55
C ASP A 161 12.22 -19.44 -2.52
N ILE A 162 11.20 -19.17 -1.68
CA ILE A 162 10.60 -17.84 -1.55
C ILE A 162 10.99 -17.24 -0.20
N GLN A 163 11.65 -16.09 -0.23
CA GLN A 163 11.90 -15.29 0.95
C GLN A 163 10.97 -14.06 1.00
N TYR A 164 10.52 -13.70 2.20
CA TYR A 164 9.86 -12.42 2.45
C TYR A 164 10.88 -11.37 2.90
N TRP A 165 10.98 -10.28 2.14
CA TRP A 165 11.82 -9.13 2.47
C TRP A 165 11.04 -8.11 3.30
N ASP A 166 11.31 -8.07 4.59
CA ASP A 166 10.60 -7.28 5.60
C ASP A 166 11.15 -5.85 5.78
N TYR A 167 11.77 -5.30 4.73
CA TYR A 167 12.39 -3.98 4.76
C TYR A 167 11.42 -2.89 5.22
N ASN A 168 11.89 -2.05 6.15
CA ASN A 168 11.07 -1.00 6.74
C ASN A 168 11.09 0.28 5.87
N TRP A 169 10.14 0.36 4.94
CA TRP A 169 9.94 1.50 4.04
C TRP A 169 9.66 2.84 4.74
N ARG A 170 9.36 2.86 6.04
CA ARG A 170 9.10 4.11 6.79
C ARG A 170 10.40 4.84 7.17
N LYS A 171 11.51 4.12 7.26
CA LYS A 171 12.80 4.66 7.69
C LYS A 171 13.46 5.46 6.57
N HIS A 172 14.57 6.14 6.90
CA HIS A 172 15.41 6.86 5.94
C HIS A 172 14.66 7.87 5.05
N GLY A 173 13.60 8.50 5.60
CA GLY A 173 12.79 9.51 4.90
C GLY A 173 11.65 8.95 4.04
N GLY A 174 11.43 7.64 3.98
CA GLY A 174 10.42 7.06 3.08
C GLY A 174 8.99 7.50 3.38
N ALA A 175 8.62 7.70 4.66
CA ALA A 175 7.29 8.23 5.00
C ALA A 175 7.07 9.67 4.52
N VAL A 176 8.13 10.49 4.48
CA VAL A 176 8.07 11.88 3.99
C VAL A 176 7.96 11.88 2.47
N ARG A 177 8.84 11.13 1.78
CA ARG A 177 8.82 11.05 0.32
C ARG A 177 7.54 10.41 -0.21
N MET A 178 6.94 9.48 0.53
CA MET A 178 5.60 8.96 0.20
C MET A 178 4.56 10.09 0.10
N LEU A 179 4.56 11.04 1.04
CA LEU A 179 3.65 12.19 1.00
C LEU A 179 4.00 13.16 -0.14
N GLU A 180 5.29 13.41 -0.37
CA GLU A 180 5.77 14.27 -1.46
C GLU A 180 5.36 13.72 -2.83
N ILE A 181 5.61 12.42 -3.07
CA ILE A 181 5.19 11.71 -4.29
C ILE A 181 3.66 11.72 -4.40
N SER A 182 2.94 11.44 -3.32
CA SER A 182 1.47 11.44 -3.36
C SER A 182 0.91 12.81 -3.77
N LYS A 183 1.52 13.91 -3.33
CA LYS A 183 1.17 15.27 -3.76
C LYS A 183 1.55 15.53 -5.21
N ARG A 184 2.79 15.20 -5.58
CA ARG A 184 3.36 15.42 -6.92
C ARG A 184 2.60 14.66 -8.00
N GLU A 185 2.18 13.44 -7.70
CA GLU A 185 1.44 12.57 -8.63
C GLU A 185 -0.08 12.73 -8.53
N GLU A 186 -0.54 13.64 -7.66
CA GLU A 186 -1.96 13.89 -7.39
C GLU A 186 -2.72 12.61 -7.09
N PHE A 187 -2.19 11.80 -6.16
CA PHE A 187 -2.86 10.55 -5.81
C PHE A 187 -4.15 10.77 -5.01
N TYR A 188 -5.09 9.85 -5.19
CA TYR A 188 -6.33 9.77 -4.45
C TYR A 188 -6.05 9.52 -2.96
N GLN A 189 -6.56 10.42 -2.12
CA GLN A 189 -6.43 10.33 -0.68
C GLN A 189 -7.47 9.35 -0.11
N GLN A 190 -6.98 8.17 0.24
CA GLN A 190 -7.80 7.12 0.85
C GLN A 190 -8.14 7.47 2.29
N GLU A 191 -9.43 7.51 2.60
CA GLU A 191 -9.93 7.86 3.95
C GLU A 191 -10.21 6.64 4.85
N TYR A 192 -9.97 5.42 4.35
CA TYR A 192 -10.20 4.16 5.06
C TYR A 192 -9.33 3.04 4.47
N CYS A 193 -9.14 1.93 5.21
CA CYS A 193 -8.23 0.85 4.80
C CYS A 193 -8.61 0.20 3.46
N GLY A 194 -9.92 0.07 3.18
CA GLY A 194 -10.44 -0.46 1.93
C GLY A 194 -11.60 -1.44 2.14
N CYS A 195 -11.64 -2.21 3.23
CA CYS A 195 -12.77 -3.12 3.46
C CYS A 195 -14.06 -2.42 3.89
N VAL A 196 -15.20 -3.05 3.61
CA VAL A 196 -16.52 -2.55 3.99
C VAL A 196 -16.63 -2.23 5.49
N TYR A 197 -15.97 -3.01 6.36
CA TYR A 197 -15.99 -2.78 7.80
C TYR A 197 -15.16 -1.54 8.19
N SER A 198 -13.99 -1.34 7.58
CA SER A 198 -13.23 -0.09 7.76
C SER A 198 -14.02 1.13 7.27
N LEU A 199 -14.70 1.03 6.13
CA LEU A 199 -15.57 2.11 5.63
C LEU A 199 -16.73 2.40 6.61
N ARG A 200 -17.37 1.34 7.14
CA ARG A 200 -18.43 1.45 8.15
C ARG A 200 -17.92 2.18 9.39
N ASP A 201 -16.79 1.75 9.92
CA ASP A 201 -16.25 2.25 11.19
C ASP A 201 -15.73 3.68 11.05
N SER A 202 -15.03 3.99 9.96
CA SER A 202 -14.64 5.37 9.63
C SER A 202 -15.84 6.29 9.50
N ASN A 203 -16.92 5.86 8.82
CA ASN A 203 -18.14 6.66 8.70
C ASN A 203 -18.88 6.82 10.04
N ARG A 204 -18.95 5.78 10.88
CA ARG A 204 -19.53 5.89 12.23
C ARG A 204 -18.79 6.94 13.07
N TRP A 205 -17.47 6.87 13.10
CA TRP A 205 -16.64 7.85 13.81
C TRP A 205 -16.80 9.26 13.24
N ARG A 206 -16.85 9.43 11.91
CA ARG A 206 -17.07 10.74 11.29
C ARG A 206 -18.41 11.35 11.71
N MET A 207 -19.49 10.58 11.60
CA MET A 207 -20.82 11.04 11.97
C MET A 207 -20.94 11.38 13.47
N SER A 208 -20.31 10.59 14.36
CA SER A 208 -20.32 10.89 15.80
C SER A 208 -19.53 12.16 16.16
N ASN A 209 -18.66 12.61 15.26
CA ASN A 209 -17.85 13.83 15.42
C ASN A 209 -18.35 14.97 14.50
N GLY A 210 -19.61 14.92 14.04
CA GLY A 210 -20.22 15.98 13.23
C GLY A 210 -19.66 16.12 11.80
N ARG A 211 -18.98 15.09 11.28
CA ARG A 211 -18.40 15.09 9.93
C ARG A 211 -19.24 14.26 8.97
N ASP A 212 -19.37 14.74 7.73
CA ASP A 212 -20.02 14.00 6.64
C ASP A 212 -19.35 12.65 6.37
N ARG A 213 -20.12 11.70 5.84
CA ARG A 213 -19.59 10.42 5.34
C ARG A 213 -18.54 10.62 4.25
N ILE A 214 -17.66 9.63 4.11
CA ILE A 214 -16.62 9.57 3.08
C ILE A 214 -17.27 9.61 1.69
N LYS A 215 -16.72 10.48 0.82
CA LYS A 215 -17.13 10.60 -0.60
C LYS A 215 -15.99 10.10 -1.48
N LEU A 216 -16.23 9.01 -2.21
CA LEU A 216 -15.21 8.30 -3.00
C LEU A 216 -14.80 9.11 -4.25
N GLY A 217 -13.49 9.22 -4.48
CA GLY A 217 -12.92 9.92 -5.64
C GLY A 217 -12.96 11.45 -5.57
N VAL A 218 -13.06 12.03 -4.37
CA VAL A 218 -13.13 13.49 -4.19
C VAL A 218 -11.82 14.08 -3.69
N LYS A 219 -11.20 13.45 -2.68
CA LYS A 219 -9.99 13.99 -2.04
C LYS A 219 -8.72 13.49 -2.70
N PHE A 220 -7.82 14.42 -2.99
CA PHE A 220 -6.50 14.14 -3.54
C PHE A 220 -5.44 14.82 -2.67
N TYR A 221 -4.24 14.26 -2.62
CA TYR A 221 -3.17 14.75 -1.73
C TYR A 221 -2.74 16.20 -2.01
N SER A 222 -2.90 16.68 -3.24
CA SER A 222 -2.67 18.08 -3.63
C SER A 222 -3.62 19.06 -2.94
N ASN A 223 -4.88 18.67 -2.75
CA ASN A 223 -5.94 19.53 -2.21
C ASN A 223 -6.18 19.34 -0.70
N ALA A 224 -5.49 18.38 -0.07
CA ALA A 224 -5.77 17.96 1.31
C ALA A 224 -5.35 19.00 2.38
N MET A 225 -4.56 20.02 2.04
CA MET A 225 -4.14 21.07 2.97
C MET A 225 -5.05 22.31 2.98
N ASP A 226 -5.98 22.44 2.02
CA ASP A 226 -6.90 23.58 1.99
C ASP A 226 -8.04 23.40 3.01
N ASP A 227 -8.41 22.16 3.34
CA ASP A 227 -9.49 21.83 4.29
C ASP A 227 -9.06 21.89 5.78
N GLU A 228 -7.76 21.90 6.10
CA GLU A 228 -7.26 22.06 7.49
C GLU A 228 -7.14 23.53 7.90
N SER A 229 -7.29 24.47 6.96
CA SER A 229 -7.25 25.92 7.23
C SER A 229 -8.59 26.50 7.71
N ASN A 230 -9.63 25.68 7.80
CA ASN A 230 -11.01 26.09 8.14
C ASN A 230 -11.65 25.25 9.27
N GLN A 231 -10.84 24.62 10.13
CA GLN A 231 -11.29 23.92 11.35
C GLN A 231 -10.64 24.50 12.60
#